data_AF-A0A820SCV6-F1
#
_entry.id   AF-A0A820SCV6-F1
#
_cell.length_a   1.000
_cell.length_b   1.000
_cell.length_c   1.000
_cell.angle_alpha   90.00
_cell.angle_beta   90.00
_cell.angle_gamma   90.00
#
_symmetry.space_group_name_H-M   'P 1'
#
loop_
_entity.id
_entity.type
_entity.pdbx_description
1 polymer ?
#
loop_
_entity_poly.entity_id
_entity_poly.type
_entity_poly.pdbx_seq_one_letter_code
_entity_poly.pdbx_strand_id
1 'polypeptide(L)'
;IKWNIYQGSDNSTSSNSTQWTLFNQTSLYENIWFFGTNTSNFTATDQLFLNNLQISLWRFEVVYTFLSAISTSALNFIINQPPANGSCSINPLNGTITTLFNITCPN
;
A
#
# COMPACT_ATOMS: atom_id res chain seq x y z
N ILE A 1 -15.45 1.58 -8.67
CA ILE A 1 -14.01 1.60 -8.31
C ILE A 1 -13.86 0.72 -7.09
N LYS A 2 -12.80 -0.07 -7.01
CA LYS A 2 -12.49 -0.89 -5.84
C LYS A 2 -11.00 -0.87 -5.58
N TRP A 3 -10.61 -0.74 -4.31
CA TRP A 3 -9.23 -0.84 -3.86
C TRP A 3 -8.95 -2.22 -3.27
N ASN A 4 -7.87 -2.86 -3.72
CA ASN A 4 -7.34 -4.11 -3.19
C ASN A 4 -5.95 -3.83 -2.62
N ILE A 5 -5.70 -4.29 -1.39
CA ILE A 5 -4.44 -4.08 -0.69
C ILE A 5 -3.71 -5.42 -0.64
N TYR A 6 -2.44 -5.41 -1.01
CA TYR A 6 -1.59 -6.60 -1.03
C TYR A 6 -0.35 -6.36 -0.19
N GLN A 7 0.10 -7.43 0.46
CA GLN A 7 1.42 -7.53 1.06
C GLN A 7 2.34 -8.30 0.11
N GLY A 8 3.57 -7.82 -0.04
CA GLY A 8 4.61 -8.50 -0.80
C GLY A 8 5.49 -9.34 0.11
N SER A 9 5.88 -10.52 -0.35
CA SER A 9 6.97 -11.30 0.24
C SER A 9 8.11 -11.41 -0.78
N ASP A 10 9.33 -11.08 -0.36
CA ASP A 10 10.52 -11.40 -1.13
C ASP A 10 10.79 -12.89 -1.02
N ASN A 11 10.47 -13.64 -2.09
CA ASN A 11 10.85 -15.03 -2.17
C ASN A 11 12.33 -15.05 -2.57
N SER A 12 13.22 -15.30 -1.62
CA SER A 12 14.68 -15.27 -1.78
C SER A 12 15.23 -16.43 -2.63
N THR A 13 14.51 -16.84 -3.68
CA THR A 13 14.90 -17.90 -4.60
C THR A 13 14.71 -17.45 -6.06
N SER A 14 15.79 -16.90 -6.61
CA SER A 14 16.15 -16.90 -8.06
C SER A 14 15.30 -16.12 -9.08
N SER A 15 14.20 -15.47 -8.71
CA SER A 15 13.51 -14.54 -9.61
C SER A 15 13.19 -13.24 -8.87
N ASN A 16 13.64 -12.10 -9.41
CA ASN A 16 13.38 -10.73 -8.93
C ASN A 16 11.89 -10.34 -9.02
N SER A 17 10.98 -11.20 -8.59
CA SER A 17 9.54 -10.99 -8.65
C SER A 17 8.95 -11.06 -7.25
N THR A 18 8.52 -9.91 -6.74
CA THR A 18 7.72 -9.83 -5.51
C THR A 18 6.43 -10.62 -5.67
N GLN A 19 6.18 -11.58 -4.78
CA GLN A 19 4.91 -12.28 -4.73
C GLN A 19 3.91 -11.44 -3.92
N TRP A 20 2.82 -11.03 -4.56
CA TRP A 20 1.75 -10.24 -3.95
C TRP A 20 0.65 -11.15 -3.41
N THR A 21 0.39 -11.06 -2.11
CA THR A 21 -0.69 -11.79 -1.43
C THR A 21 -1.72 -10.79 -0.93
N LEU A 22 -3.01 -11.03 -1.20
CA LEU A 22 -4.09 -10.13 -0.78
C LEU A 22 -4.07 -10.02 0.75
N PHE A 23 -4.11 -8.80 1.26
CA PHE A 23 -4.17 -8.53 2.69
C PHE A 23 -5.57 -8.90 3.19
N ASN A 24 -5.71 -10.08 3.82
CA ASN A 24 -7.03 -10.68 4.07
C ASN A 24 -7.90 -9.91 5.09
N GLN A 25 -7.34 -8.90 5.76
CA GLN A 25 -7.99 -8.16 6.83
C GLN A 25 -8.59 -6.82 6.36
N THR A 26 -8.60 -6.53 5.06
CA THR A 26 -9.14 -5.27 4.52
C THR A 26 -10.59 -5.00 4.93
N SER A 27 -11.43 -6.03 5.04
CA SER A 27 -12.83 -5.88 5.50
C SER A 27 -12.95 -5.68 7.01
N LEU A 28 -12.02 -6.19 7.80
CA LEU A 28 -11.99 -6.00 9.25
C LEU A 28 -11.54 -4.58 9.64
N TYR A 29 -10.69 -3.96 8.81
CA TYR A 29 -10.14 -2.63 9.06
C TYR A 29 -10.82 -1.52 8.24
N GLU A 30 -11.93 -1.84 7.57
CA GLU A 30 -12.75 -0.84 6.89
C GLU A 30 -13.33 0.15 7.91
N ASN A 31 -13.21 1.43 7.62
CA ASN A 31 -13.51 2.56 8.52
C ASN A 31 -12.66 2.61 9.81
N ILE A 32 -11.58 1.84 9.90
CA ILE A 32 -10.59 1.91 10.99
C ILE A 32 -9.25 2.38 10.43
N TRP A 33 -8.69 1.63 9.48
CA TRP A 33 -7.44 1.98 8.80
C TRP A 33 -7.63 2.26 7.32
N PHE A 34 -8.75 1.82 6.73
CA PHE A 34 -9.07 2.05 5.32
C PHE A 34 -10.38 2.82 5.17
N PHE A 35 -10.35 3.89 4.38
CA PHE A 35 -11.51 4.71 4.08
C PHE A 35 -11.62 4.91 2.56
N GLY A 36 -12.84 4.85 2.03
CA GLY A 36 -13.06 5.03 0.59
C GLY A 36 -12.59 3.87 -0.29
N THR A 37 -12.61 2.64 0.23
CA THR A 37 -12.25 1.40 -0.48
C THR A 37 -13.00 1.20 -1.82
N ASN A 38 -14.17 1.78 -1.97
CA ASN A 38 -15.00 1.72 -3.19
C ASN A 38 -15.13 3.07 -3.91
N THR A 39 -14.30 4.06 -3.59
CA THR A 39 -14.35 5.41 -4.15
C THR A 39 -13.04 5.78 -4.85
N SER A 40 -13.02 6.93 -5.52
CA SER A 40 -11.78 7.49 -6.09
C SER A 40 -10.81 8.01 -5.03
N ASN A 41 -11.32 8.36 -3.86
CA ASN A 41 -10.54 8.97 -2.77
C ASN A 41 -10.33 7.91 -1.69
N PHE A 42 -9.22 7.19 -1.81
CA PHE A 42 -8.82 6.19 -0.84
C PHE A 42 -7.87 6.80 0.19
N THR A 43 -8.08 6.46 1.45
CA THR A 43 -7.20 6.85 2.56
C THR A 43 -6.83 5.60 3.35
N ALA A 44 -5.52 5.41 3.55
CA ALA A 44 -4.98 4.45 4.49
C ALA A 44 -4.29 5.19 5.63
N THR A 45 -4.55 4.80 6.87
CA THR A 45 -3.89 5.40 8.04
C THR A 45 -2.52 4.76 8.28
N ASP A 46 -1.63 5.51 8.92
CA ASP A 46 -0.31 5.06 9.33
C ASP A 46 -0.34 3.85 10.28
N GLN A 47 -1.41 3.73 11.08
CA GLN A 47 -1.67 2.60 11.99
C GLN A 47 -1.64 1.24 11.30
N LEU A 48 -1.98 1.16 10.01
CA LEU A 48 -1.84 -0.05 9.21
C LEU A 48 -0.41 -0.57 9.24
N PHE A 49 0.55 0.31 9.01
CA PHE A 49 1.97 -0.03 8.89
C PHE A 49 2.58 -0.28 10.26
N LEU A 50 2.22 0.53 11.26
CA LEU A 50 2.69 0.38 12.64
C LEU A 50 2.27 -0.95 13.26
N ASN A 51 1.11 -1.47 12.89
CA ASN A 51 0.62 -2.76 13.40
C ASN A 51 1.07 -3.97 12.56
N ASN A 52 1.79 -3.73 11.46
CA ASN A 52 2.27 -4.78 10.55
C ASN A 52 3.75 -4.58 10.19
N LEU A 53 4.60 -4.40 11.21
CA LEU A 53 6.04 -4.12 11.06
C LEU A 53 6.84 -5.22 10.34
N GLN A 54 6.26 -6.42 10.23
CA GLN A 54 6.83 -7.54 9.49
C GLN A 54 6.67 -7.41 7.96
N ILE A 55 5.78 -6.52 7.49
CA ILE A 55 5.48 -6.33 6.06
C ILE A 55 6.21 -5.08 5.55
N SER A 56 7.25 -5.28 4.74
CA SER A 56 7.99 -4.19 4.12
C SER A 56 7.47 -3.81 2.74
N LEU A 57 6.75 -4.70 2.05
CA LEU A 57 6.27 -4.47 0.69
C LEU A 57 4.76 -4.36 0.69
N TRP A 58 4.25 -3.22 0.21
CA TRP A 58 2.82 -2.96 0.12
C TRP A 58 2.43 -2.60 -1.30
N ARG A 59 1.27 -3.08 -1.74
CA ARG A 59 0.67 -2.70 -3.01
C ARG A 59 -0.78 -2.31 -2.83
N PHE A 60 -1.11 -1.12 -3.28
CA PHE A 60 -2.45 -0.56 -3.28
C PHE A 60 -2.93 -0.52 -4.73
N GLU A 61 -3.75 -1.50 -5.09
CA GLU A 61 -4.30 -1.64 -6.43
C GLU A 61 -5.69 -1.03 -6.49
N VAL A 62 -5.94 -0.21 -7.50
CA VAL A 62 -7.25 0.30 -7.86
C VAL A 62 -7.77 -0.42 -9.09
N VAL A 63 -9.02 -0.88 -8.99
CA VAL A 63 -9.75 -1.57 -10.04
C VAL A 63 -10.93 -0.69 -10.48
N TYR A 64 -10.94 -0.33 -11.75
CA TYR A 64 -12.03 0.37 -12.42
C TYR A 64 -12.84 -0.62 -13.23
N THR A 65 -14.09 -0.81 -12.86
CA THR A 65 -15.03 -1.65 -13.60
C THR A 65 -15.94 -0.75 -14.44
N PHE A 66 -15.87 -0.93 -15.75
CA PHE A 66 -16.76 -0.33 -16.74
C PHE A 66 -17.72 -1.39 -17.27
N LEU A 67 -18.76 -0.99 -17.99
CA LEU A 67 -19.79 -1.91 -18.52
C LEU A 67 -19.20 -3.01 -19.42
N SER A 68 -18.10 -2.72 -20.11
CA SER A 68 -17.46 -3.60 -21.11
C SER A 68 -15.99 -3.93 -20.84
N ALA A 69 -15.38 -3.36 -19.79
CA ALA A 69 -13.94 -3.49 -19.55
C ALA A 69 -13.58 -3.35 -18.07
N ILE A 70 -12.45 -3.94 -17.70
CA ILE A 70 -11.83 -3.75 -16.39
C ILE A 70 -10.46 -3.15 -16.63
N SER A 71 -10.17 -2.04 -15.95
CA SER A 71 -8.85 -1.40 -15.96
C SER A 71 -8.27 -1.42 -14.55
N THR A 72 -7.00 -1.74 -14.41
CA THR A 72 -6.31 -1.79 -13.12
C THR A 72 -5.07 -0.90 -13.12
N SER A 73 -4.73 -0.38 -11.95
CA SER A 73 -3.46 0.29 -11.69
C SER A 73 -3.06 0.09 -10.25
N ALA A 74 -1.77 0.22 -9.93
CA ALA A 74 -1.28 0.00 -8.58
C ALA A 74 -0.18 0.97 -8.17
N LEU A 75 -0.17 1.29 -6.87
CA LEU A 75 0.90 1.96 -6.17
C LEU A 75 1.64 0.94 -5.30
N ASN A 76 2.95 0.81 -5.49
CA ASN A 76 3.78 -0.07 -4.68
C ASN A 76 4.65 0.77 -3.74
N PHE A 77 4.70 0.39 -2.48
CA PHE A 77 5.52 1.02 -1.45
C PHE A 77 6.47 -0.01 -0.87
N ILE A 78 7.71 0.41 -0.64
CA ILE A 78 8.68 -0.30 0.18
C ILE A 78 8.83 0.52 1.45
N ILE A 79 8.39 -0.04 2.57
CA ILE A 79 8.45 0.58 3.88
C ILE A 79 9.45 -0.20 4.71
N ASN A 80 10.54 0.47 5.08
CA ASN A 80 11.57 -0.10 5.93
C ASN A 80 11.06 -0.15 7.38
N GLN A 81 11.71 -0.92 8.26
CA GLN A 81 11.35 -0.86 9.67
C GLN A 81 11.55 0.56 10.24
N PRO A 82 10.64 1.03 11.11
CA PRO A 82 10.76 2.35 11.71
C PRO A 82 12.06 2.44 12.52
N PRO A 83 12.83 3.54 12.40
CA PRO A 83 14.04 3.73 13.20
C PRO A 83 13.68 3.79 14.68
N ALA A 84 14.45 3.08 15.54
CA ALA A 84 14.16 2.93 16.96
C ALA A 84 14.07 4.26 17.74
N ASN A 85 14.70 5.33 17.24
CA ASN A 85 14.70 6.69 17.82
C ASN A 85 14.50 7.80 16.75
N GLY A 86 13.79 7.53 15.65
CA GLY A 86 13.64 8.50 14.55
C GLY A 86 12.20 8.62 14.03
N SER A 87 11.98 9.54 13.10
CA SER A 87 10.73 9.69 12.36
C SER A 87 11.00 9.67 10.86
N CYS A 88 10.06 9.16 10.05
CA CYS A 88 10.16 9.22 8.60
C CYS A 88 9.21 10.30 8.08
N SER A 89 9.64 11.06 7.08
CA SER A 89 8.79 11.99 6.32
C SER A 89 8.54 11.46 4.92
N ILE A 90 7.32 11.64 4.42
CA ILE A 90 6.94 11.28 3.04
C ILE A 90 6.58 12.54 2.26
N ASN A 91 7.04 12.64 1.02
CA ASN A 91 6.73 13.74 0.11
C ASN A 91 6.55 13.25 -1.35
N PRO A 92 5.50 13.69 -2.08
CA PRO A 92 4.41 14.55 -1.64
C PRO A 92 3.40 13.82 -0.74
N LEU A 93 2.57 14.54 0.03
CA LEU A 93 1.51 13.93 0.85
C LEU A 93 0.28 13.50 0.02
N ASN A 94 0.13 14.05 -1.18
CA ASN A 94 -0.97 13.76 -2.10
C ASN A 94 -0.41 13.44 -3.48
N GLY A 95 -1.02 12.47 -4.17
CA GLY A 95 -0.57 12.06 -5.49
C GLY A 95 -1.57 11.16 -6.21
N THR A 96 -1.28 10.88 -7.47
CA THR A 96 -1.96 9.89 -8.30
C THR A 96 -1.25 8.53 -8.20
N ILE A 97 -1.83 7.51 -8.83
CA ILE A 97 -1.24 6.18 -9.04
C ILE A 97 0.12 6.18 -9.75
N THR A 98 0.50 7.27 -10.41
CA THR A 98 1.79 7.42 -11.11
C THR A 98 2.75 8.33 -10.34
N THR A 99 2.34 8.86 -9.19
CA THR A 99 3.18 9.76 -8.40
C THR A 99 4.24 8.94 -7.66
N LEU A 100 5.50 9.34 -7.81
CA LEU A 100 6.60 8.79 -7.05
C LEU A 100 6.64 9.48 -5.68
N PHE A 101 6.46 8.69 -4.62
CA PHE A 101 6.57 9.16 -3.24
C PHE A 101 7.98 8.89 -2.72
N ASN A 102 8.62 9.91 -2.15
CA ASN A 102 9.92 9.75 -1.50
C ASN A 102 9.74 9.70 0.02
N ILE A 103 10.28 8.66 0.65
CA ILE A 103 10.23 8.45 2.11
C ILE A 103 11.65 8.59 2.64
N THR A 104 11.87 9.56 3.52
CA THR A 104 13.17 9.85 4.15
C THR A 104 13.08 9.64 5.65
N CYS A 105 13.96 8.80 6.18
CA CYS A 105 14.08 8.54 7.61
C CYS A 105 15.46 9.03 8.07
N PRO A 106 15.57 10.20 8.72
CA PRO A 106 16.84 10.67 9.29
C PRO A 106 17.28 9.70 10.40
N ASN A 107 18.60 9.51 10.52
CA ASN A 107 19.22 8.75 11.61
C ASN A 107 19.16 9.53 12.94
#